data_AF-A0A7C1Y4M2-F1
#
_entry.id   AF-A0A7C1Y4M2-F1
#
_cell.length_a   1.000
_cell.length_b   1.000
_cell.length_c   1.000
_cell.angle_alpha   90.00
_cell.angle_beta   90.00
_cell.angle_gamma   90.00
#
_symmetry.space_group_name_H-M   'P 1'
#
loop_
_entity.id
_entity.type
_entity.pdbx_description
1 polymer ?
#
loop_
_entity_poly.entity_id
_entity_poly.type
_entity_poly.pdbx_seq_one_letter_code
_entity_poly.pdbx_strand_id
1 'polypeptide(L)' 'MKKEKISKNKMAKLLNTSRSQVDRLLDPKNDITLSSLQRAASVVGRRVNIELV' A
#
# COMPACT_ATOMS: atom_id res chain seq x y z
N MET A 1 -8.11 0.23 -2.39
CA MET A 1 -8.66 1.16 -1.36
C MET A 1 -10.03 1.72 -1.74
N LYS A 2 -10.20 2.36 -2.91
CA LYS A 2 -11.53 2.88 -3.34
C LYS A 2 -12.57 1.76 -3.50
N LYS A 3 -12.23 0.69 -4.24
CA LYS A 3 -13.11 -0.49 -4.44
C LYS A 3 -13.49 -1.16 -3.11
N GLU A 4 -12.49 -1.44 -2.26
CA GLU A 4 -12.66 -2.02 -0.93
C GLU A 4 -13.18 -1.03 0.15
N LYS A 5 -13.47 0.22 -0.22
CA LYS A 5 -13.92 1.31 0.69
C LYS A 5 -13.03 1.49 1.94
N ILE A 6 -11.72 1.33 1.81
CA ILE A 6 -10.74 1.53 2.89
C ILE A 6 -10.18 2.95 2.82
N SER A 7 -10.29 3.70 3.92
CA SER A 7 -9.68 5.02 4.08
C SER A 7 -8.17 4.95 4.33
N LYS A 8 -7.46 6.05 4.08
CA LYS A 8 -6.01 6.17 4.36
C LYS A 8 -5.67 5.96 5.84
N ASN A 9 -6.50 6.48 6.75
CA ASN A 9 -6.32 6.28 8.19
C ASN A 9 -6.51 4.80 8.58
N LYS A 10 -7.50 4.12 8.00
CA LYS A 10 -7.71 2.69 8.26
C LYS A 10 -6.55 1.86 7.71
N MET A 11 -6.06 2.18 6.51
CA MET A 11 -4.89 1.54 5.93
C MET A 11 -3.65 1.71 6.81
N ALA A 12 -3.40 2.92 7.30
CA ALA A 12 -2.26 3.22 8.17
C ALA A 12 -2.29 2.36 9.45
N LYS A 13 -3.47 2.22 10.06
CA LYS A 13 -3.67 1.32 11.22
C LYS A 13 -3.39 -0.15 10.88
N LEU A 14 -3.90 -0.65 9.74
CA LEU A 14 -3.71 -2.04 9.31
C LEU A 14 -2.26 -2.36 8.96
N LEU A 15 -1.52 -1.38 8.43
CA LEU A 15 -0.10 -1.51 8.10
C LEU A 15 0.83 -1.18 9.28
N ASN A 16 0.29 -0.85 10.45
CA ASN A 16 1.03 -0.37 11.62
C ASN A 16 2.03 0.75 11.27
N THR A 17 1.55 1.76 10.55
CA THR A 17 2.38 2.86 10.04
C THR A 17 1.63 4.19 10.10
N SER A 18 2.29 5.29 9.77
CA SER A 18 1.66 6.61 9.75
C SER A 18 0.78 6.81 8.51
N ARG A 19 -0.19 7.72 8.59
CA ARG A 19 -0.94 8.17 7.40
C ARG A 19 -0.02 8.71 6.31
N SER A 20 1.04 9.43 6.69
CA SER A 20 2.03 9.98 5.75
C SER A 20 2.81 8.90 4.99
N GLN A 21 3.05 7.74 5.59
CA GLN A 21 3.62 6.59 4.89
C GLN A 21 2.65 6.00 3.87
N VAL A 22 1.36 5.94 4.19
CA VAL A 22 0.33 5.56 3.21
C VAL A 22 0.22 6.58 2.09
N ASP A 23 0.36 7.87 2.39
CA ASP A 23 0.38 8.92 1.37
C ASP A 23 1.56 8.75 0.40
N ARG A 24 2.77 8.46 0.91
CA ARG A 24 3.93 8.14 0.05
C ARG A 24 3.69 6.92 -0.83
N LEU A 25 3.11 5.86 -0.26
CA LEU A 25 2.82 4.62 -1.00
C LEU A 25 1.83 4.81 -2.15
N LEU A 26 0.98 5.83 -2.08
CA LEU A 26 -0.02 6.14 -3.10
C LEU A 26 0.42 7.25 -4.06
N ASP A 27 1.61 7.82 -3.87
CA ASP A 27 2.15 8.89 -4.69
C ASP A 27 3.21 8.32 -5.66
N PRO A 28 2.97 8.37 -6.97
CA PRO A 28 3.88 7.82 -7.98
C PRO A 28 5.23 8.54 -8.07
N LYS A 29 5.40 9.69 -7.42
CA LYS A 29 6.67 10.43 -7.38
C LYS A 29 7.61 9.96 -6.27
N ASN A 30 7.16 9.12 -5.35
CA ASN A 30 7.97 8.61 -4.26
C ASN A 30 8.44 7.19 -4.55
N ASP A 31 9.72 6.95 -4.30
CA ASP A 31 10.25 5.60 -4.27
C ASP A 31 9.69 4.84 -3.07
N ILE A 32 9.33 3.58 -3.30
CA ILE A 32 8.81 2.68 -2.28
C ILE A 32 9.53 1.34 -2.35
N THR A 33 9.58 0.63 -1.23
CA THR A 33 10.16 -0.71 -1.21
C THR A 33 9.15 -1.73 -1.70
N LEU A 34 9.62 -2.78 -2.37
CA LEU A 34 8.76 -3.90 -2.77
C LEU A 34 8.01 -4.52 -1.58
N SER A 35 8.66 -4.61 -0.43
CA SER A 35 8.04 -5.13 0.79
C SER A 35 6.88 -4.26 1.27
N SER A 36 6.99 -2.92 1.13
CA SER A 36 5.89 -2.01 1.47
C SER A 36 4.69 -2.17 0.53
N LEU A 37 4.94 -2.33 -0.77
CA LEU A 37 3.92 -2.56 -1.78
C LEU A 37 3.20 -3.90 -1.55
N GLN A 38 3.94 -4.96 -1.26
CA GLN A 38 3.40 -6.28 -0.97
C GLN A 38 2.47 -6.27 0.25
N ARG A 39 2.87 -5.61 1.35
CA ARG A 39 2.02 -5.47 2.55
C ARG A 39 0.76 -4.65 2.25
N ALA A 40 0.88 -3.56 1.50
CA ALA A 40 -0.30 -2.76 1.14
C ALA A 40 -1.28 -3.54 0.25
N ALA A 41 -0.78 -4.36 -0.67
CA ALA A 41 -1.59 -5.22 -1.51
C ALA A 41 -2.32 -6.29 -0.68
N SER A 42 -1.66 -6.93 0.28
CA SER A 42 -2.29 -7.98 1.10
C SER A 42 -3.46 -7.45 1.93
N VAL A 43 -3.35 -6.23 2.47
CA VAL A 43 -4.43 -5.56 3.22
C VAL A 43 -5.69 -5.35 2.38
N VAL A 44 -5.56 -5.22 1.06
CA VAL A 44 -6.70 -5.06 0.14
C VAL A 44 -7.07 -6.36 -0.58
N GLY A 45 -6.62 -7.51 -0.08
CA GLY A 45 -6.91 -8.82 -0.68
C GLY A 45 -6.23 -9.05 -2.03
N ARG A 46 -5.07 -8.44 -2.27
CA ARG A 46 -4.30 -8.56 -3.51
C ARG A 46 -2.89 -9.06 -3.25
N ARG A 47 -2.23 -9.52 -4.31
CA ARG A 47 -0.83 -9.95 -4.31
C ARG A 47 -0.07 -9.20 -5.38
N VAL A 48 1.18 -8.85 -5.08
CA VAL A 48 2.12 -8.26 -6.04
C VAL A 48 2.88 -9.41 -6.68
N ASN A 49 2.82 -9.51 -8.00
CA ASN A 49 3.67 -10.39 -8.79
C ASN A 49 4.57 -9.49 -9.64
N ILE A 50 5.87 -9.81 -9.67
CA ILE A 50 6.86 -9.14 -10.51
C ILE A 50 7.49 -10.20 -11.39
N GLU A 51 7.57 -9.89 -12.67
CA GLU A 51 8.22 -10.70 -13.69
C GLU A 51 9.19 -9.78 -14.44
N LEU A 52 10.37 -10.31 -14.74
CA LEU A 52 11.35 -9.63 -15.57
C LEU A 52 11.38 -10.38 -16.90
N VAL A 53 11.02 -9.68 -17.98
CA VAL A 53 10.98 -10.19 -19.36
C VAL A 53 12.10 -9.57 -20.19
#